data_AF-A0AAV7QV09-F1
#
_entry.id   AF-A0AAV7QV09-F1
#
_cell.length_a   1.000
_cell.length_b   1.000
_cell.length_c   1.000
_cell.angle_alpha   90.00
_cell.angle_beta   90.00
_cell.angle_gamma   90.00
#
_symmetry.space_group_name_H-M   'P 1'
#
loop_
_entity.id
_entity.type
_entity.pdbx_description
1 polymer ?
#
loop_
_entity_poly.entity_id
_entity_poly.type
_entity_poly.pdbx_seq_one_letter_code
_entity_poly.pdbx_strand_id
1 'polypeptide(L)'
;MLAVRSSAGRRTRRENLARSESFVGSLSARYSGGPPDWSPPRSAPRGFGFVAKKYGGAGKSSASTFRMAGMPLPHTRNYKLRQEQKVDGQGWLQNIYKEQSCKVVKSCAEIEGKLSTMEERTMAVEADIEALRVQTATHDGQLNDIMWKLEDQENQQMRNNLRFLGIKEGEEGNNIRAYMIKMLQDAFPELTN
;
A
#
# COMPACT_ATOMS: atom_id res chain seq x y z
N MET A 1 -52.19 2.98 -53.79
CA MET A 1 -51.65 3.95 -52.81
C MET A 1 -51.97 3.44 -51.41
N LEU A 2 -50.99 2.86 -50.73
CA LEU A 2 -51.07 2.56 -49.29
C LEU A 2 -49.67 2.81 -48.71
N ALA A 3 -49.56 3.84 -47.88
CA ALA A 3 -48.34 4.25 -47.21
C ALA A 3 -48.17 3.46 -45.91
N VAL A 4 -47.07 2.72 -45.79
CA VAL A 4 -46.66 2.08 -44.53
C VAL A 4 -45.81 3.07 -43.75
N ARG A 5 -46.37 3.60 -42.66
CA ARG A 5 -45.64 4.40 -41.67
C ARG A 5 -44.79 3.47 -40.81
N SER A 6 -43.47 3.63 -40.88
CA SER A 6 -42.50 3.04 -39.96
C SER A 6 -42.58 3.75 -38.61
N SER A 7 -43.01 3.03 -37.57
CA SER A 7 -42.89 3.46 -36.18
C SER A 7 -41.59 2.90 -35.58
N ALA A 8 -40.49 3.62 -35.79
CA ALA A 8 -39.25 3.40 -35.04
C ALA A 8 -39.49 3.79 -33.58
N GLY A 9 -39.74 2.78 -32.74
CA GLY A 9 -39.87 2.92 -31.29
C GLY A 9 -38.56 3.40 -30.68
N ARG A 10 -38.59 4.62 -30.13
CA ARG A 10 -37.58 5.16 -29.23
C ARG A 10 -37.43 4.25 -28.03
N ARG A 11 -36.40 3.38 -27.99
CA ARG A 11 -35.93 2.79 -26.73
C ARG A 11 -34.99 3.77 -26.07
N THR A 12 -35.45 4.25 -24.92
CA THR A 12 -34.83 5.25 -24.07
C THR A 12 -33.52 4.74 -23.47
N ARG A 13 -32.52 5.63 -23.47
CA ARG A 13 -31.17 5.56 -22.86
C ARG A 13 -31.11 5.14 -21.37
N ARG A 14 -32.25 4.82 -20.74
CA ARG A 14 -32.37 4.44 -19.33
C ARG A 14 -32.19 2.95 -19.05
N GLU A 15 -32.34 2.07 -20.04
CA GLU A 15 -32.21 0.62 -19.80
C GLU A 15 -30.75 0.13 -19.76
N ASN A 16 -29.79 0.92 -20.24
CA ASN A 16 -28.37 0.56 -20.18
C ASN A 16 -27.70 0.83 -18.82
N LEU A 17 -28.36 1.51 -17.89
CA LEU A 17 -27.84 1.65 -16.51
C LEU A 17 -28.14 0.44 -15.62
N ALA A 18 -29.15 -0.37 -15.96
CA ALA A 18 -29.54 -1.52 -15.12
C ALA A 18 -28.77 -2.81 -15.44
N ARG A 19 -27.95 -2.82 -16.50
CA ARG A 19 -27.18 -4.00 -16.93
C ARG A 19 -25.70 -3.95 -16.57
N SER A 20 -25.22 -2.85 -15.99
CA SER A 20 -23.85 -2.73 -15.48
C SER A 20 -23.71 -3.20 -14.02
N GLU A 21 -24.79 -3.51 -13.31
CA GLU A 21 -24.74 -3.93 -11.90
C GLU A 21 -24.63 -5.45 -11.68
N SER A 22 -24.70 -6.28 -12.74
CA SER A 22 -24.67 -7.74 -12.61
C SER A 22 -23.35 -8.40 -13.05
N PHE A 23 -22.30 -7.64 -13.32
CA PHE A 23 -20.97 -8.20 -13.68
C PHE A 23 -19.88 -7.85 -12.65
N VAL A 24 -20.28 -7.63 -11.39
CA VAL A 24 -19.36 -7.58 -10.24
C VAL A 24 -19.56 -8.86 -9.43
N GLY A 25 -19.26 -9.99 -10.05
CA GLY A 25 -19.34 -11.30 -9.41
C GLY A 25 -18.38 -12.24 -10.10
N SER A 26 -17.39 -12.72 -9.34
CA SER A 26 -16.44 -13.77 -9.73
C SER A 26 -15.12 -13.34 -10.40
N LEU A 27 -14.36 -12.46 -9.74
CA LEU A 27 -12.88 -12.48 -9.81
C LEU A 27 -12.29 -12.31 -8.41
N SER A 28 -12.67 -13.19 -7.48
CA SER A 28 -12.06 -13.28 -6.16
C SER A 28 -11.79 -14.74 -5.80
N ALA A 29 -10.86 -15.37 -6.53
CA ALA A 29 -10.29 -16.67 -6.13
C ALA A 29 -9.01 -16.98 -6.92
N ARG A 30 -7.96 -16.15 -6.77
CA ARG A 30 -6.56 -16.53 -7.02
C ARG A 30 -5.60 -15.41 -6.57
N TYR A 31 -5.65 -15.08 -5.29
CA TYR A 31 -4.56 -14.41 -4.58
C TYR A 31 -4.24 -15.25 -3.35
N SER A 32 -3.52 -16.35 -3.54
CA SER A 32 -2.77 -17.01 -2.47
C SER A 32 -1.43 -16.28 -2.32
N GLY A 33 -1.49 -15.01 -1.93
CA GLY A 33 -0.35 -14.24 -1.48
C GLY A 33 -0.42 -14.19 0.05
N GLY A 34 0.41 -14.97 0.72
CA GLY A 34 0.55 -14.90 2.17
C GLY A 34 0.88 -13.49 2.63
N PRO A 35 0.66 -13.18 3.93
CA PRO A 35 0.93 -11.86 4.47
C PRO A 35 2.39 -11.43 4.15
N PRO A 36 2.64 -10.15 3.86
CA PRO A 36 4.00 -9.67 3.60
C PRO A 36 4.89 -9.98 4.81
N ASP A 37 6.03 -10.60 4.53
CA ASP A 37 7.01 -11.12 5.49
C ASP A 37 7.84 -10.00 6.14
N TRP A 38 7.18 -8.90 6.53
CA TRP A 38 7.79 -7.82 7.29
C TRP A 38 7.65 -8.13 8.78
N SER A 39 8.66 -8.77 9.35
CA SER A 39 8.81 -8.81 10.80
C SER A 39 9.10 -7.39 11.32
N PRO A 40 8.32 -6.84 12.27
CA PRO A 40 8.73 -5.60 12.94
C PRO A 40 10.08 -5.83 13.63
N PRO A 41 10.99 -4.84 13.66
CA PRO A 41 12.25 -4.97 14.40
C PRO A 41 11.91 -5.32 15.84
N ARG A 42 12.41 -6.48 16.31
CA ARG A 42 12.23 -6.96 17.68
C ARG A 42 12.53 -5.81 18.62
N SER A 43 11.52 -5.38 19.39
CA SER A 43 11.68 -4.44 20.47
C SER A 43 12.87 -4.88 21.33
N ALA A 44 13.91 -4.04 21.38
CA ALA A 44 15.02 -4.23 22.30
C ALA A 44 14.47 -4.46 23.72
N PRO A 45 15.04 -5.37 24.51
CA PRO A 45 14.61 -5.54 25.88
C PRO A 45 14.80 -4.22 26.62
N ARG A 46 13.69 -3.61 27.08
CA ARG A 46 13.71 -2.54 28.08
C ARG A 46 14.17 -3.14 29.41
N GLY A 47 15.47 -3.32 29.54
CA GLY A 47 16.15 -3.59 30.79
C GLY A 47 16.78 -2.29 31.30
N PHE A 48 15.99 -1.41 31.91
CA PHE A 48 16.55 -0.40 32.81
C PHE A 48 17.00 -1.12 34.08
N GLY A 49 18.18 -1.74 34.02
CA GLY A 49 18.90 -2.22 35.19
C GLY A 49 19.49 -1.02 35.92
N PHE A 50 18.74 -0.45 36.87
CA PHE A 50 19.33 0.39 37.90
C PHE A 50 20.35 -0.45 38.68
N VAL A 51 21.62 -0.05 38.60
CA VAL A 51 22.67 -0.53 39.51
C VAL A 51 22.37 0.03 40.90
N ALA A 52 21.64 -0.73 41.71
CA ALA A 52 21.51 -0.47 43.13
C ALA A 52 22.81 -0.85 43.84
N LYS A 53 23.70 0.13 44.01
CA LYS A 53 24.90 0.02 44.83
C LYS A 53 24.48 -0.12 46.29
N LYS A 54 24.38 -1.36 46.80
CA LYS A 54 24.18 -1.64 48.22
C LYS A 54 25.40 -1.16 49.02
N TYR A 55 25.32 0.03 49.63
CA TYR A 55 26.13 0.34 50.80
C TYR A 55 25.41 -0.22 52.03
N GLY A 56 25.67 -1.49 52.31
CA GLY A 56 25.28 -2.11 53.58
C GLY A 56 26.31 -1.76 54.64
N GLY A 57 26.00 -0.74 55.45
CA GLY A 57 26.66 -0.54 56.74
C GLY A 57 26.17 -1.58 57.74
N ALA A 58 27.10 -2.31 58.34
CA ALA A 58 26.86 -3.06 59.56
C ALA A 58 28.08 -2.83 60.46
N GLY A 59 27.88 -1.97 61.46
CA GLY A 59 28.85 -1.74 62.51
C GLY A 59 29.04 -2.98 63.36
N LYS A 60 30.29 -3.18 63.80
CA LYS A 60 30.57 -3.79 65.09
C LYS A 60 31.63 -2.95 65.78
N SER A 61 31.17 -2.29 66.83
CA SER A 61 31.94 -1.70 67.90
C SER A 61 32.72 -2.78 68.64
N SER A 62 34.02 -2.56 68.85
CA SER A 62 34.72 -3.03 70.04
C SER A 62 35.67 -1.92 70.48
N ALA A 63 35.22 -1.19 71.50
CA ALA A 63 36.08 -0.33 72.29
C ALA A 63 37.07 -1.21 73.05
N SER A 64 38.36 -1.03 72.78
CA SER A 64 39.44 -1.50 73.66
C SER A 64 40.25 -0.29 74.09
N THR A 65 40.10 0.03 75.36
CA THR A 65 40.82 1.05 76.10
C THR A 65 42.33 0.77 76.09
N PHE A 66 43.13 1.69 75.56
CA PHE A 66 44.52 1.83 75.99
C PHE A 66 44.89 3.31 76.06
N ARG A 67 45.04 3.82 77.28
CA ARG A 67 45.64 5.12 77.57
C ARG A 67 47.15 4.97 77.45
N MET A 68 47.77 5.79 76.61
CA MET A 68 49.13 6.27 76.85
C MET A 68 49.13 7.78 76.69
N ALA A 69 49.53 8.43 77.78
CA ALA A 69 49.66 9.86 77.93
C ALA A 69 50.82 10.40 77.07
N GLY A 70 50.72 11.66 76.64
CA GLY A 70 51.88 12.47 76.29
C GLY A 70 52.31 12.47 74.82
N MET A 71 51.41 12.78 73.88
CA MET A 71 51.82 13.27 72.56
C MET A 71 51.13 14.59 72.21
N PRO A 72 51.87 15.63 71.75
CA PRO A 72 51.30 16.89 71.34
C PRO A 72 50.43 16.67 70.09
N LEU A 73 49.23 17.27 70.09
CA LEU A 73 48.32 17.25 68.97
C LEU A 73 49.05 17.70 67.69
N PRO A 74 48.97 16.94 66.57
CA PRO A 74 49.32 17.53 65.29
C PRO A 74 48.35 18.67 65.03
N HIS A 75 48.89 19.88 65.03
CA HIS A 75 48.19 21.08 64.63
C HIS A 75 47.30 20.81 63.41
N THR A 76 46.08 21.30 63.53
CA THR A 76 45.03 21.45 62.55
C THR A 76 45.54 22.13 61.26
N ARG A 77 46.33 21.42 60.46
CA ARG A 77 46.93 21.93 59.23
C ARG A 77 46.36 21.23 58.01
N ASN A 78 45.05 20.95 58.00
CA ASN A 78 44.36 20.32 56.86
C ASN A 78 42.89 20.71 56.70
N TYR A 79 42.47 21.88 57.19
CA TYR A 79 41.11 22.40 56.97
C TYR A 79 41.04 23.43 55.83
N LYS A 80 42.19 24.00 55.42
CA LYS A 80 42.24 24.97 54.32
C LYS A 80 42.26 24.35 52.92
N LEU A 81 42.65 23.09 52.77
CA LEU A 81 42.66 22.39 51.48
C LEU A 81 41.34 21.69 51.12
N ARG A 82 40.33 21.74 51.99
CA ARG A 82 39.01 21.11 51.75
C ARG A 82 37.88 22.12 51.49
N GLN A 83 38.19 23.42 51.45
CA GLN A 83 37.21 24.46 51.07
C GLN A 83 37.31 24.89 49.60
N GLU A 84 38.40 24.60 48.91
CA GLU A 84 38.53 24.92 47.47
C GLU A 84 37.93 23.86 46.54
N GLN A 85 37.36 22.78 47.09
CA GLN A 85 36.68 21.73 46.32
C GLN A 85 35.16 21.70 46.53
N LYS A 86 34.55 22.82 46.92
CA LYS A 86 33.13 23.07 46.58
C LYS A 86 33.08 23.54 45.12
N VAL A 87 33.46 22.66 44.19
CA VAL A 87 33.19 22.89 42.78
C VAL A 87 31.67 22.98 42.65
N ASP A 88 31.20 24.11 42.12
CA ASP A 88 29.80 24.54 42.11
C ASP A 88 28.87 23.47 41.52
N GLY A 89 28.27 22.65 42.40
CA GLY A 89 27.34 21.58 41.99
C GLY A 89 26.13 22.12 41.20
N GLN A 90 25.78 23.39 41.39
CA GLN A 90 24.79 24.09 40.57
C GLN A 90 25.27 24.33 39.13
N GLY A 91 26.54 24.70 38.93
CA GLY A 91 27.12 24.87 37.59
C GLY A 91 27.20 23.54 36.83
N TRP A 92 27.54 22.44 37.52
CA TRP A 92 27.57 21.11 36.91
C TRP A 92 26.20 20.65 36.41
N LEU A 93 25.13 20.81 37.21
CA LEU A 93 23.77 20.48 36.80
C LEU A 93 23.29 21.35 35.61
N GLN A 94 23.62 22.64 35.61
CA GLN A 94 23.30 23.52 34.48
C GLN A 94 24.00 23.09 33.19
N ASN A 95 25.26 22.67 33.29
CA ASN A 95 26.01 22.16 32.13
C ASN A 95 25.41 20.88 31.56
N ILE A 96 24.99 19.94 32.41
CA ILE A 96 24.31 18.71 31.97
C ILE A 96 22.99 19.05 31.29
N TYR A 97 22.18 19.93 31.90
CA TYR A 97 20.91 20.34 31.32
C TYR A 97 21.12 20.98 29.94
N LYS A 98 22.10 21.88 29.83
CA LYS A 98 22.45 22.54 28.56
C LYS A 98 22.92 21.52 27.51
N GLU A 99 23.73 20.54 27.90
CA GLU A 99 24.20 19.50 26.99
C GLU A 99 23.04 18.62 26.49
N GLN A 100 22.16 18.19 27.39
CA GLN A 100 21.00 17.36 27.03
C GLN A 100 20.00 18.14 26.17
N SER A 101 19.71 19.40 26.52
CA SER A 101 18.87 20.29 25.72
C SER A 101 19.46 20.48 24.32
N CYS A 102 20.77 20.68 24.19
CA CYS A 102 21.45 20.78 22.90
C CYS A 102 21.32 19.49 22.07
N LYS A 103 21.44 18.31 22.69
CA LYS A 103 21.23 17.02 22.00
C LYS A 103 19.80 16.88 21.48
N VAL A 104 18.80 17.20 22.31
CA VAL A 104 17.39 17.16 21.93
C VAL A 104 17.12 18.10 20.76
N VAL A 105 17.60 19.35 20.82
CA VAL A 105 17.42 20.33 19.75
C VAL A 105 18.03 19.84 18.42
N LYS A 106 19.23 19.26 18.45
CA LYS A 106 19.86 18.67 17.25
C LYS A 106 19.03 17.52 16.67
N SER A 107 18.56 16.61 17.52
CA SER A 107 17.71 15.51 17.08
C SER A 107 16.36 15.98 16.53
N CYS A 108 15.76 17.02 17.12
CA CYS A 108 14.54 17.63 16.58
C CYS A 108 14.79 18.21 15.18
N ALA A 109 15.87 18.98 14.98
CA ALA A 109 16.21 19.54 13.68
C ALA A 109 16.47 18.45 12.61
N GLU A 110 17.11 17.34 13.00
CA GLU A 110 17.30 16.19 12.10
C GLU A 110 15.98 15.51 11.72
N ILE A 111 15.06 15.38 12.67
CA ILE A 111 13.73 14.79 12.44
C ILE A 111 12.91 15.70 11.54
N GLU A 112 12.92 17.01 11.77
CA GLU A 112 12.24 18.01 10.94
C GLU A 112 12.77 17.96 9.50
N GLY A 113 14.09 17.90 9.31
CA GLY A 113 14.68 17.73 7.98
C GLY A 113 14.23 16.45 7.29
N LYS A 114 14.21 15.32 8.00
CA LYS A 114 13.72 14.05 7.44
C LYS A 114 12.23 14.11 7.09
N LEU A 115 11.41 14.71 7.95
CA LEU A 115 9.98 14.92 7.69
C LEU A 115 9.76 15.74 6.42
N SER A 116 10.46 16.86 6.26
CA SER A 116 10.38 17.69 5.05
C SER A 116 10.70 16.88 3.79
N THR A 117 11.77 16.08 3.80
CA THR A 117 12.12 15.24 2.64
C THR A 117 11.09 14.13 2.38
N MET A 118 10.45 13.61 3.43
CA MET A 118 9.40 12.60 3.28
C MET A 118 8.11 13.21 2.73
N GLU A 119 7.77 14.42 3.14
CA GLU A 119 6.62 15.17 2.61
C GLU A 119 6.80 15.47 1.12
N GLU A 120 7.97 15.95 0.70
CA GLU A 120 8.29 16.19 -0.71
C GLU A 120 8.18 14.90 -1.55
N ARG A 121 8.72 13.80 -1.05
CA ARG A 121 8.62 12.50 -1.74
C ARG A 121 7.19 11.99 -1.82
N THR A 122 6.40 12.19 -0.77
CA THR A 122 4.99 11.81 -0.75
C THR A 122 4.21 12.61 -1.77
N MET A 123 4.40 13.93 -1.82
CA MET A 123 3.77 14.80 -2.82
C MET A 123 4.14 14.41 -4.26
N ALA A 124 5.40 14.07 -4.52
CA ALA A 124 5.83 13.61 -5.85
C ALA A 124 5.16 12.30 -6.25
N VAL A 125 5.11 11.32 -5.34
CA VAL A 125 4.45 10.02 -5.59
C VAL A 125 2.94 10.19 -5.80
N GLU A 126 2.29 11.07 -5.03
CA GLU A 126 0.86 11.36 -5.20
C GLU A 126 0.57 11.98 -6.57
N ALA A 127 1.42 12.89 -7.04
CA ALA A 127 1.30 13.47 -8.38
C ALA A 127 1.50 12.41 -9.48
N ASP A 128 2.48 11.52 -9.34
CA ASP A 128 2.72 10.43 -10.28
C ASP A 128 1.55 9.44 -10.33
N ILE A 129 0.98 9.09 -9.18
CA ILE A 129 -0.20 8.21 -9.10
C ILE A 129 -1.37 8.83 -9.87
N GLU A 130 -1.61 10.13 -9.71
CA GLU A 130 -2.70 10.80 -10.41
C GLU A 130 -2.46 10.88 -11.93
N ALA A 131 -1.22 11.17 -12.34
CA ALA A 131 -0.85 11.15 -13.76
C ALA A 131 -1.08 9.76 -14.39
N LEU A 132 -0.68 8.69 -13.70
CA LEU A 132 -0.89 7.32 -14.15
C LEU A 132 -2.38 6.97 -14.24
N ARG A 133 -3.21 7.40 -13.27
CA ARG A 133 -4.66 7.18 -13.32
C ARG A 133 -5.31 7.81 -14.54
N VAL A 134 -4.93 9.04 -14.88
CA VAL A 134 -5.44 9.74 -16.07
C VAL A 134 -5.01 9.02 -17.35
N GLN A 135 -3.76 8.53 -17.41
CA GLN A 135 -3.28 7.74 -18.55
C GLN A 135 -4.04 6.43 -18.69
N THR A 136 -4.27 5.68 -17.60
CA THR A 136 -5.05 4.45 -17.61
C THR A 136 -6.46 4.70 -18.13
N ALA A 137 -7.16 5.73 -17.61
CA ALA A 137 -8.50 6.08 -18.08
C ALA A 137 -8.53 6.43 -19.59
N THR A 138 -7.48 7.08 -20.09
CA THR A 138 -7.34 7.41 -21.50
C THR A 138 -7.14 6.16 -22.37
N HIS A 139 -6.26 5.26 -21.95
CA HIS A 139 -6.02 4.00 -22.65
C HIS A 139 -7.26 3.09 -22.63
N ASP A 140 -8.00 3.04 -21.52
CA ASP A 140 -9.25 2.29 -21.44
C ASP A 140 -10.30 2.84 -22.43
N GLY A 141 -10.38 4.16 -22.59
CA GLY A 141 -11.20 4.80 -23.62
C GLY A 141 -10.80 4.36 -25.03
N GLN A 142 -9.50 4.38 -25.33
CA GLN A 142 -8.97 3.97 -26.64
C GLN A 142 -9.24 2.48 -26.93
N LEU A 143 -9.06 1.61 -25.94
CA LEU A 143 -9.34 0.19 -26.07
C LEU A 143 -10.82 -0.07 -26.35
N ASN A 144 -11.71 0.62 -25.64
CA ASN A 144 -13.14 0.53 -25.89
C ASN A 144 -13.48 0.97 -27.32
N ASP A 145 -12.94 2.09 -27.79
CA ASP A 145 -13.18 2.57 -29.16
C ASP A 145 -12.69 1.58 -30.22
N ILE A 146 -11.54 0.95 -30.01
CA ILE A 146 -11.02 -0.09 -30.92
C ILE A 146 -11.91 -1.33 -30.88
N MET A 147 -12.34 -1.76 -29.70
CA MET A 147 -13.25 -2.90 -29.54
C MET A 147 -14.56 -2.69 -30.31
N TRP A 148 -15.19 -1.52 -30.17
CA TRP A 148 -16.39 -1.17 -30.92
C TRP A 148 -16.18 -1.21 -32.44
N LYS A 149 -15.03 -0.72 -32.92
CA LYS A 149 -14.68 -0.79 -34.35
C LYS A 149 -14.49 -2.22 -34.83
N LEU A 150 -13.85 -3.07 -34.03
CA LEU A 150 -13.66 -4.48 -34.36
C LEU A 150 -15.00 -5.22 -34.43
N GLU A 151 -15.87 -5.01 -33.45
CA GLU A 151 -17.22 -5.60 -33.47
C GLU A 151 -18.02 -5.15 -34.70
N ASP A 152 -17.97 -3.86 -35.05
CA ASP A 152 -18.66 -3.37 -36.25
C ASP A 152 -18.07 -4.00 -37.53
N GLN A 153 -16.75 -4.10 -37.65
CA GLN A 153 -16.10 -4.75 -38.78
C GLN A 153 -16.43 -6.23 -38.88
N GLU A 154 -16.42 -6.96 -37.77
CA GLU A 154 -16.78 -8.38 -37.73
C GLU A 154 -18.24 -8.57 -38.17
N ASN A 155 -19.14 -7.73 -37.65
CA ASN A 155 -20.53 -7.72 -38.06
C ASN A 155 -20.69 -7.43 -39.55
N GLN A 156 -19.97 -6.42 -40.08
CA GLN A 156 -19.99 -6.11 -41.52
C GLN A 156 -19.51 -7.29 -42.37
N GLN A 157 -18.45 -7.98 -41.96
CA GLN A 157 -17.93 -9.16 -42.66
C GLN A 157 -18.89 -10.36 -42.59
N MET A 158 -19.62 -10.52 -41.48
CA MET A 158 -20.56 -11.63 -41.30
C MET A 158 -21.96 -11.38 -41.86
N ARG A 159 -22.32 -10.15 -42.25
CA ARG A 159 -23.68 -9.81 -42.74
C ARG A 159 -24.18 -10.69 -43.88
N ASN A 160 -23.27 -11.13 -44.75
CA ASN A 160 -23.62 -11.96 -45.92
C ASN A 160 -23.35 -13.45 -45.69
N ASN A 161 -22.89 -13.83 -44.50
CA ASN A 161 -22.54 -15.21 -44.19
C ASN A 161 -23.71 -15.88 -43.48
N LEU A 162 -24.27 -16.91 -44.11
CA LEU A 162 -25.26 -17.77 -43.48
C LEU A 162 -24.56 -18.94 -42.79
N ARG A 163 -24.92 -19.21 -41.53
CA ARG A 163 -24.44 -20.38 -40.78
C ARG A 163 -25.54 -21.44 -40.78
N PHE A 164 -25.24 -22.59 -41.35
CA PHE A 164 -26.12 -23.76 -41.30
C PHE A 164 -25.69 -24.63 -40.12
N LEU A 165 -26.64 -24.96 -39.24
CA LEU A 165 -26.39 -25.77 -38.04
C LEU A 165 -27.22 -27.05 -38.12
N GLY A 166 -26.66 -28.17 -37.65
CA GLY A 166 -27.38 -29.44 -37.57
C GLY A 166 -27.38 -30.28 -38.85
N ILE A 167 -26.56 -29.94 -39.85
CA ILE A 167 -26.31 -30.80 -41.01
C ILE A 167 -25.40 -31.94 -40.55
N LYS A 168 -25.79 -33.19 -40.84
CA LYS A 168 -24.97 -34.36 -40.52
C LYS A 168 -23.79 -34.43 -41.49
N GLU A 169 -22.59 -34.63 -40.94
CA GLU A 169 -21.37 -34.77 -41.74
C GLU A 169 -21.50 -35.92 -42.76
N GLY A 170 -21.15 -35.66 -44.02
CA GLY A 170 -21.14 -36.65 -45.09
C GLY A 170 -22.40 -36.74 -45.96
N GLU A 171 -23.51 -36.07 -45.58
CA GLU A 171 -24.71 -35.99 -46.44
C GLU A 171 -24.50 -35.10 -47.69
N GLU A 172 -23.50 -34.22 -47.64
CA GLU A 172 -23.21 -33.21 -48.65
C GLU A 172 -22.59 -33.80 -49.94
N GLY A 173 -22.09 -35.04 -49.87
CA GLY A 173 -21.37 -35.69 -50.97
C GLY A 173 -20.14 -34.90 -51.42
N ASN A 174 -19.86 -34.89 -52.73
CA ASN A 174 -18.70 -34.17 -53.29
C ASN A 174 -18.98 -32.70 -53.64
N ASN A 175 -20.22 -32.21 -53.52
CA ASN A 175 -20.59 -30.89 -54.03
C ASN A 175 -21.60 -30.16 -53.13
N ILE A 176 -21.06 -29.50 -52.10
CA ILE A 176 -21.80 -28.75 -51.07
C ILE A 176 -22.80 -27.76 -51.67
N ARG A 177 -22.41 -27.08 -52.77
CA ARG A 177 -23.27 -26.09 -53.43
C ARG A 177 -24.56 -26.71 -53.97
N ALA A 178 -24.47 -27.88 -54.60
CA ALA A 178 -25.63 -28.57 -55.13
C ALA A 178 -26.55 -29.07 -54.01
N TYR A 179 -25.96 -29.57 -52.92
CA TYR A 179 -26.69 -29.96 -51.72
C TYR A 179 -27.43 -28.76 -51.09
N MET A 180 -26.75 -27.62 -50.92
CA MET A 180 -27.36 -26.39 -50.39
C MET A 180 -28.49 -25.86 -51.24
N ILE A 181 -28.33 -25.86 -52.58
CA ILE A 181 -29.41 -25.44 -53.48
C ILE A 181 -30.61 -26.33 -53.25
N LYS A 182 -30.46 -27.66 -53.32
CA LYS A 182 -31.56 -28.62 -53.13
C LYS A 182 -32.28 -28.42 -51.79
N MET A 183 -31.51 -28.31 -50.70
CA MET A 183 -32.06 -28.06 -49.36
C MET A 183 -32.86 -26.74 -49.31
N LEU A 184 -32.39 -25.69 -49.97
CA LEU A 184 -33.12 -24.42 -50.06
C LEU A 184 -34.39 -24.53 -50.92
N GLN A 185 -34.38 -25.29 -52.02
CA GLN A 185 -35.58 -25.52 -52.83
C GLN A 185 -36.65 -26.31 -52.05
N ASP A 186 -36.21 -27.33 -51.29
CA ASP A 186 -37.09 -28.16 -50.47
C ASP A 186 -37.69 -27.36 -49.30
N ALA A 187 -36.91 -26.48 -48.66
CA ALA A 187 -37.36 -25.69 -47.52
C ALA A 187 -38.17 -24.43 -47.91
N PHE A 188 -37.84 -23.80 -49.04
CA PHE A 188 -38.47 -22.56 -49.49
C PHE A 188 -38.78 -22.62 -51.00
N PRO A 189 -39.84 -23.35 -51.40
CA PRO A 189 -40.21 -23.50 -52.81
C PRO A 189 -40.59 -22.18 -53.49
N GLU A 190 -40.95 -21.15 -52.70
CA GLU A 190 -41.30 -19.81 -53.19
C GLU A 190 -40.09 -19.02 -53.73
N LEU A 191 -38.87 -19.37 -53.31
CA LEU A 191 -37.62 -18.70 -53.73
C LEU A 191 -37.03 -19.26 -55.04
N THR A 192 -37.63 -20.31 -55.60
CA THR A 192 -37.10 -21.07 -56.74
C THR A 192 -37.76 -20.83 -58.09
N ASN A 193 -38.53 -19.74 -58.23
CA ASN A 193 -39.07 -19.28 -59.52
C ASN A 193 -38.08 -18.39 -60.26
#